data_AF-A0A2N9H580-F1
#
_entry.id   AF-A0A2N9H580-F1
#
_cell.length_a   1.000
_cell.length_b   1.000
_cell.length_c   1.000
_cell.angle_alpha   90.00
_cell.angle_beta   90.00
_cell.angle_gamma   90.00
#
_symmetry.space_group_name_H-M   'P 1'
#
loop_
_entity.id
_entity.type
_entity.pdbx_description
1 polymer ?
#
loop_
_entity_poly.entity_id
_entity_poly.type
_entity_poly.pdbx_seq_one_letter_code
_entity_poly.pdbx_strand_id
1 'polypeptide(L)'
;MRQDYGEAHEWNLIFVRGFNDWEVDVVAELFHFLTSHTPTSEGPDGIRWKLRKDGALDSRSFYYVLTERPDRSFPCRSVWTVKAPPLVSFFVWTAAWKRILTYDNLMRRGCTLAGWCYMCQCDGETVDHLLLHCHEVSALWSFCLSLF
;
A
#
# COMPACT_ATOMS: atom_id res chain seq x y z
N MET A 1 51.55 24.43 12.83
CA MET A 1 50.72 24.52 11.61
C MET A 1 50.33 23.11 11.20
N ARG A 2 49.11 22.68 11.52
CA ARG A 2 48.51 21.47 10.93
C ARG A 2 47.65 21.95 9.78
N GLN A 3 47.94 21.49 8.57
CA GLN A 3 47.08 21.68 7.40
C GLN A 3 45.88 20.75 7.58
N ASP A 4 44.71 21.32 7.86
CA ASP A 4 43.43 20.64 7.63
C ASP A 4 43.20 20.62 6.11
N TYR A 5 43.55 19.50 5.49
CA TYR A 5 42.98 19.15 4.19
C TYR A 5 41.56 18.64 4.49
N GLY A 6 40.54 19.34 3.99
CA GLY A 6 39.16 18.92 4.14
C GLY A 6 39.00 17.47 3.66
N GLU A 7 38.47 16.61 4.53
CA GLU A 7 38.17 15.22 4.21
C GLU A 7 37.19 15.18 3.03
N ALA A 8 37.67 14.68 1.90
CA ALA A 8 36.81 14.39 0.76
C ALA A 8 35.77 13.36 1.20
N HIS A 9 34.50 13.63 0.92
CA HIS A 9 33.42 12.69 1.21
C HIS A 9 33.60 11.47 0.30
N GLU A 10 34.16 10.39 0.83
CA GLU A 10 34.46 9.17 0.08
C GLU A 10 33.46 8.06 0.44
N TRP A 11 32.95 7.37 -0.59
CA TRP A 11 32.09 6.22 -0.40
C TRP A 11 32.90 5.03 0.10
N ASN A 12 32.71 4.65 1.37
CA ASN A 12 33.34 3.46 1.94
C ASN A 12 32.41 2.25 1.81
N LEU A 13 32.59 1.47 0.74
CA LEU A 13 31.84 0.23 0.51
C LEU A 13 32.59 -0.97 1.09
N ILE A 14 31.91 -1.73 1.95
CA ILE A 14 32.43 -2.97 2.51
C ILE A 14 31.79 -4.15 1.76
N PHE A 15 32.61 -4.90 1.03
CA PHE A 15 32.17 -6.09 0.30
C PHE A 15 32.41 -7.36 1.12
N VAL A 16 31.44 -8.26 1.11
CA VAL A 16 31.48 -9.52 1.90
C VAL A 16 32.47 -10.53 1.32
N ARG A 17 32.79 -10.44 0.02
CA ARG A 17 33.74 -11.31 -0.68
C ARG A 17 34.49 -10.54 -1.76
N GLY A 18 35.56 -11.13 -2.29
CA GLY A 18 36.23 -10.65 -3.49
C GLY A 18 35.36 -10.78 -4.75
N PHE A 19 35.69 -9.99 -5.76
CA PHE A 19 35.02 -9.98 -7.07
C PHE A 19 35.61 -11.02 -8.00
N ASN A 20 34.78 -11.61 -8.85
CA ASN A 20 35.25 -12.38 -9.99
C ASN A 20 35.56 -11.44 -11.16
N ASP A 21 36.37 -11.89 -12.12
CA ASP A 21 36.78 -11.07 -13.28
C ASP A 21 35.58 -10.50 -14.07
N TRP A 22 34.48 -11.25 -14.18
CA TRP A 22 33.27 -10.80 -14.88
C TRP A 22 32.43 -9.77 -14.09
N GLU A 23 32.73 -9.53 -12.81
CA GLU A 23 32.04 -8.54 -11.97
C GLU A 23 32.80 -7.20 -11.92
N VAL A 24 34.05 -7.17 -12.38
CA VAL A 24 34.95 -6.00 -12.28
C VAL A 24 34.36 -4.77 -12.97
N ASP A 25 33.85 -4.93 -14.20
CA ASP A 25 33.28 -3.83 -14.97
C ASP A 25 32.01 -3.27 -14.29
N VAL A 26 31.15 -4.15 -13.77
CA VAL A 26 29.92 -3.74 -13.06
C VAL A 26 30.25 -2.98 -11.78
N VAL A 27 31.27 -3.42 -11.05
CA VAL A 27 31.72 -2.75 -9.82
C VAL A 27 32.35 -1.40 -10.16
N ALA A 28 33.12 -1.29 -11.24
CA ALA A 28 33.68 -0.02 -11.71
C ALA A 28 32.58 0.98 -12.10
N GLU A 29 31.53 0.52 -12.79
CA GLU A 29 30.35 1.35 -13.10
C GLU A 29 29.64 1.83 -11.83
N LEU A 30 29.50 0.97 -10.82
CA LEU A 30 28.93 1.34 -9.51
C LEU A 30 29.76 2.45 -8.84
N PHE A 31 31.09 2.32 -8.79
CA PHE A 31 31.95 3.35 -8.20
C PHE A 31 31.87 4.66 -8.96
N HIS A 32 31.82 4.62 -10.30
CA HIS A 32 31.62 5.82 -11.11
C HIS A 32 30.26 6.48 -10.81
N PHE A 33 29.20 5.69 -10.67
CA PHE A 33 27.87 6.19 -10.30
C PHE A 33 27.86 6.82 -8.90
N LEU A 34 28.50 6.19 -7.92
CA LEU A 34 28.52 6.71 -6.55
C LEU A 34 29.32 8.00 -6.46
N THR A 35 30.50 8.05 -7.08
CA THR A 35 31.34 9.25 -7.11
C THR A 35 30.66 10.42 -7.83
N SER A 36 29.85 10.16 -8.86
CA SER A 36 29.05 11.20 -9.51
C SER A 36 27.89 11.72 -8.65
N HIS A 37 27.53 11.01 -7.57
CA HIS A 37 26.45 11.35 -6.65
C HIS A 37 26.93 11.61 -5.21
N THR A 38 28.23 11.83 -5.02
CA THR A 38 28.78 12.22 -3.72
C THR A 38 28.18 13.57 -3.30
N PRO A 39 27.50 13.66 -2.14
CA PRO A 39 26.96 14.93 -1.66
C PRO A 39 28.08 15.95 -1.45
N THR A 40 27.96 17.13 -2.07
CA THR A 40 28.88 18.27 -1.86
C THR A 40 28.45 19.16 -0.69
N SER A 41 27.37 18.79 0.01
CA SER A 41 26.78 19.60 1.08
C SER A 41 27.52 19.36 2.39
N GLU A 42 28.07 20.41 2.98
CA GLU A 42 28.70 20.39 4.32
C GLU A 42 27.68 20.33 5.49
N GLY A 43 26.39 20.26 5.20
CA GLY A 43 25.33 20.16 6.21
C GLY A 43 25.19 18.75 6.80
N PRO A 44 24.70 18.63 8.05
CA PRO A 44 24.38 17.33 8.64
C PRO A 44 23.32 16.60 7.80
N ASP A 45 23.46 15.28 7.68
CA ASP A 45 22.46 14.44 7.00
C ASP A 45 21.11 14.51 7.73
N GLY A 46 20.03 14.51 6.97
CA GLY A 46 18.69 14.71 7.49
C GLY A 46 17.58 14.29 6.53
N ILE A 47 16.51 13.74 7.10
CA ILE A 47 15.31 13.36 6.34
C ILE A 47 14.66 14.63 5.77
N ARG A 48 14.54 14.73 4.45
CA ARG A 48 13.85 15.84 3.77
C ARG A 48 12.52 15.40 3.19
N TRP A 49 11.48 16.16 3.54
CA TRP A 49 10.13 15.98 3.05
C TRP A 49 9.91 16.67 1.69
N LYS A 50 9.67 15.88 0.64
CA LYS A 50 9.61 16.39 -0.74
C LYS A 50 8.43 17.33 -1.05
N LEU A 51 7.37 17.32 -0.24
CA LEU A 51 6.17 18.12 -0.51
C LEU A 51 6.30 19.59 -0.10
N ARG A 52 7.31 19.93 0.70
CA ARG A 52 7.57 21.31 1.09
C ARG A 52 8.93 21.76 0.60
N LYS A 53 9.01 23.02 0.15
CA LYS A 53 10.25 23.60 -0.39
C LYS A 53 11.37 23.70 0.65
N ASP A 54 11.01 23.89 1.92
CA ASP A 54 11.94 23.88 3.05
C ASP A 54 12.42 22.46 3.41
N GLY A 55 11.76 21.42 2.90
CA GLY A 55 12.07 20.04 3.21
C GLY A 55 11.61 19.61 4.60
N ALA A 56 10.87 20.46 5.33
CA ALA A 56 10.39 20.14 6.67
C ALA A 56 9.18 19.20 6.58
N LEU A 57 9.18 18.15 7.40
CA LEU A 57 8.01 17.31 7.58
C LEU A 57 6.91 18.15 8.23
N ASP A 58 5.74 18.14 7.62
CA ASP A 58 4.56 18.82 8.11
C ASP A 58 3.38 17.87 8.08
N SER A 59 2.67 17.76 9.21
CA SER A 59 1.55 16.85 9.36
C SER A 59 0.46 17.13 8.33
N ARG A 60 0.20 18.41 8.00
CA ARG A 60 -0.81 18.78 7.01
C ARG A 60 -0.45 18.26 5.62
N SER A 61 0.79 18.48 5.16
CA SER A 61 1.25 17.97 3.87
C SER A 61 1.30 16.43 3.82
N PHE A 62 1.62 15.77 4.94
CA PHE A 62 1.53 14.31 5.07
C PHE A 62 0.09 13.80 4.93
N TYR A 63 -0.84 14.40 5.67
CA TYR A 63 -2.26 14.04 5.58
C TYR A 63 -2.83 14.32 4.21
N TYR A 64 -2.44 15.43 3.57
CA TYR A 64 -2.87 15.75 2.21
C TYR A 64 -2.62 14.59 1.24
N VAL A 65 -1.42 14.01 1.24
CA VAL A 65 -1.08 12.84 0.41
C VAL A 65 -1.85 11.58 0.82
N LEU A 66 -2.12 11.39 2.11
CA LEU A 66 -2.97 10.27 2.55
C LEU A 66 -4.42 10.43 2.10
N THR A 67 -4.92 11.66 2.06
CA THR A 67 -6.31 11.98 1.71
C THR A 67 -6.56 12.20 0.21
N GLU A 68 -5.52 12.47 -0.59
CA GLU A 68 -5.57 12.54 -2.07
C GLU A 68 -5.80 11.17 -2.75
N ARG A 69 -6.36 10.19 -2.03
CA ARG A 69 -6.83 8.94 -2.64
C ARG A 69 -8.13 9.23 -3.42
N PRO A 70 -8.34 8.56 -4.57
CA PRO A 70 -9.24 9.03 -5.62
C PRO A 70 -10.68 9.16 -5.15
N ASP A 71 -11.39 10.03 -5.88
CA ASP A 71 -12.81 10.42 -5.92
C ASP A 71 -13.84 9.29 -5.74
N ARG A 72 -13.71 8.50 -4.68
CA ARG A 72 -14.68 7.51 -4.25
C ARG A 72 -15.41 8.11 -3.07
N SER A 73 -16.47 8.86 -3.37
CA SER A 73 -17.42 9.32 -2.37
C SER A 73 -18.07 8.10 -1.70
N PHE A 74 -17.48 7.61 -0.62
CA PHE A 74 -18.08 6.54 0.17
C PHE A 74 -19.26 7.11 0.96
N PRO A 75 -20.46 6.53 0.88
CA PRO A 75 -21.65 7.01 1.59
C PRO A 75 -21.55 6.70 3.10
N CYS A 76 -20.65 7.40 3.78
CA CYS A 76 -20.30 7.21 5.19
C CYS A 76 -21.54 7.27 6.09
N ARG A 77 -22.45 8.22 5.83
CA ARG A 77 -23.70 8.35 6.58
C ARG A 77 -24.52 7.07 6.51
N SER A 78 -24.71 6.48 5.33
CA SER A 78 -25.50 5.26 5.16
C SER A 78 -25.01 4.06 5.97
N VAL A 79 -23.74 4.04 6.39
CA VAL A 79 -23.17 2.96 7.18
C VAL A 79 -23.16 3.25 8.68
N TRP A 80 -22.92 4.50 9.07
CA TRP A 80 -22.75 4.87 10.49
C TRP A 80 -23.98 5.51 11.14
N THR A 81 -24.95 6.03 10.36
CA THR A 81 -26.15 6.70 10.93
C THR A 81 -27.37 5.79 11.04
N VAL A 82 -27.27 4.55 10.55
CA VAL A 82 -28.30 3.52 10.74
C VAL A 82 -28.24 2.97 12.17
N LYS A 83 -29.41 2.63 12.74
CA LYS A 83 -29.53 1.99 14.06
C LYS A 83 -29.14 0.51 14.00
N ALA A 84 -27.91 0.25 13.57
CA ALA A 84 -27.33 -1.09 13.49
C ALA A 84 -26.29 -1.29 14.61
N PRO A 85 -26.07 -2.53 15.08
CA PRO A 85 -24.96 -2.83 15.97
C PRO A 85 -23.60 -2.43 15.34
N PRO A 86 -22.60 -1.96 16.12
CA PRO A 86 -21.31 -1.54 15.58
C PRO A 86 -20.60 -2.59 14.73
N LEU A 87 -20.73 -3.87 15.09
CA LEU A 87 -20.19 -5.01 14.32
C LEU A 87 -20.77 -5.07 12.90
N VAL A 88 -22.07 -4.80 12.74
CA VAL A 88 -22.75 -4.79 11.44
C VAL A 88 -22.27 -3.60 10.61
N SER A 89 -22.22 -2.40 11.21
CA SER A 89 -21.70 -1.20 10.51
C SER A 89 -20.25 -1.38 10.06
N PHE A 90 -19.39 -1.96 10.91
CA PHE A 90 -18.00 -2.23 10.57
C PHE A 90 -17.87 -3.27 9.44
N PHE A 91 -18.70 -4.33 9.49
CA PHE A 91 -18.76 -5.32 8.41
C PHE A 91 -19.17 -4.67 7.09
N VAL A 92 -20.26 -3.89 7.07
CA VAL A 92 -20.75 -3.20 5.86
C VAL A 92 -19.71 -2.21 5.32
N TRP A 93 -19.05 -1.45 6.19
CA TRP A 93 -17.94 -0.58 5.80
C TRP A 93 -16.83 -1.37 5.10
N THR A 94 -16.37 -2.46 5.72
CA THR A 94 -15.31 -3.31 5.18
C THR A 94 -15.72 -3.96 3.85
N ALA A 95 -16.97 -4.40 3.74
CA ALA A 95 -17.54 -4.98 2.54
C ALA A 95 -17.62 -3.97 1.40
N ALA A 96 -18.04 -2.73 1.66
CA ALA A 96 -18.12 -1.69 0.64
C ALA A 96 -16.75 -1.26 0.10
N TRP A 97 -15.68 -1.41 0.89
CA TRP A 97 -14.30 -1.26 0.42
C TRP A 97 -13.76 -2.51 -0.31
N LYS A 98 -14.58 -3.56 -0.44
CA LYS A 98 -14.23 -4.88 -0.97
C LYS A 98 -13.06 -5.54 -0.24
N ARG A 99 -13.02 -5.42 1.10
CA ARG A 99 -11.89 -5.88 1.94
C ARG A 99 -12.23 -7.06 2.87
N ILE A 100 -13.43 -7.62 2.77
CA ILE A 100 -13.80 -8.82 3.53
C ILE A 100 -13.08 -10.06 3.00
N LEU A 101 -13.11 -11.16 3.76
CA LEU A 101 -12.39 -12.40 3.45
C LEU A 101 -13.09 -13.24 2.37
N THR A 102 -13.29 -12.65 1.20
CA THR A 102 -13.70 -13.39 0.01
C THR A 102 -12.50 -14.04 -0.66
N TYR A 103 -12.78 -15.09 -1.42
CA TYR A 103 -11.76 -15.80 -2.17
C TYR A 103 -10.84 -14.90 -3.01
N ASP A 104 -11.41 -13.97 -3.78
CA ASP A 104 -10.66 -13.01 -4.60
C ASP A 104 -9.65 -12.19 -3.75
N ASN A 105 -10.05 -11.81 -2.53
CA ASN A 105 -9.21 -11.10 -1.59
C ASN A 105 -8.12 -11.99 -0.98
N LEU A 106 -8.40 -13.26 -0.73
CA LEU A 106 -7.42 -14.22 -0.24
C LEU A 106 -6.37 -14.54 -1.29
N MET A 107 -6.77 -14.72 -2.56
CA MET A 107 -5.83 -14.90 -3.67
C MET A 107 -4.88 -13.71 -3.83
N ARG A 108 -5.39 -12.47 -3.73
CA ARG A 108 -4.54 -11.26 -3.77
C ARG A 108 -3.51 -11.21 -2.63
N ARG A 109 -3.71 -11.97 -1.55
CA ARG A 109 -2.78 -12.09 -0.41
C ARG A 109 -1.85 -13.31 -0.54
N GLY A 110 -1.90 -14.04 -1.65
CA GLY A 110 -1.02 -15.19 -1.92
C GLY A 110 -1.58 -16.54 -1.46
N CYS A 111 -2.84 -16.63 -1.04
CA CYS A 111 -3.46 -17.91 -0.72
C CYS A 111 -3.87 -18.66 -2.01
N THR A 112 -3.48 -19.94 -2.14
CA THR A 112 -3.90 -20.80 -3.25
C THR A 112 -5.10 -21.63 -2.80
N LEU A 113 -6.26 -21.40 -3.39
CA LEU A 113 -7.53 -22.04 -3.05
C LEU A 113 -8.27 -22.39 -4.38
N ALA A 114 -9.50 -22.91 -4.36
CA ALA A 114 -10.37 -23.06 -5.54
C ALA A 114 -11.43 -21.95 -5.60
N GLY A 115 -11.53 -21.23 -6.73
CA GLY A 115 -12.10 -19.88 -6.75
C GLY A 115 -13.58 -19.68 -6.88
N TRP A 116 -14.38 -20.66 -6.48
CA TRP A 116 -15.81 -20.66 -6.68
C TRP A 116 -16.55 -20.16 -5.44
N CYS A 117 -17.67 -19.48 -5.65
CA CYS A 117 -18.59 -19.11 -4.58
C CYS A 117 -19.16 -20.36 -3.93
N TYR A 118 -18.97 -20.46 -2.60
CA TYR A 118 -19.44 -21.62 -1.85
C TYR A 118 -20.96 -21.80 -1.88
N MET A 119 -21.70 -20.69 -1.97
CA MET A 119 -23.17 -20.71 -1.95
C MET A 119 -23.75 -21.21 -3.27
N CYS A 120 -23.46 -20.52 -4.39
CA CYS A 120 -24.06 -20.87 -5.68
C CYS A 120 -23.29 -21.92 -6.47
N GLN A 121 -21.99 -22.06 -6.23
CA GLN A 121 -21.08 -22.94 -6.99
C GLN A 121 -21.08 -22.70 -8.52
N CYS A 122 -21.63 -21.58 -9.01
CA CYS A 122 -21.73 -21.26 -10.43
C CYS A 122 -20.68 -20.23 -10.90
N ASP A 123 -20.30 -19.30 -10.01
CA ASP A 123 -19.43 -18.16 -10.33
C ASP A 123 -18.29 -18.04 -9.32
N GLY A 124 -17.33 -17.15 -9.63
CA GLY A 124 -16.23 -16.85 -8.72
C GLY A 124 -16.66 -16.06 -7.48
N GLU A 125 -16.07 -16.37 -6.32
CA GLU A 125 -16.40 -15.64 -5.09
C GLU A 125 -15.70 -14.28 -5.03
N THR A 126 -16.49 -13.23 -5.21
CA THR A 126 -16.11 -11.84 -5.00
C THR A 126 -17.05 -11.20 -3.97
N VAL A 127 -16.68 -10.04 -3.41
CA VAL A 127 -17.54 -9.35 -2.42
C VAL A 127 -18.91 -9.00 -3.00
N ASP A 128 -18.95 -8.47 -4.22
CA ASP A 128 -20.20 -8.08 -4.87
C ASP A 128 -21.03 -9.31 -5.22
N HIS A 129 -20.40 -10.39 -5.72
CA HIS A 129 -21.12 -11.63 -5.96
C HIS A 129 -21.69 -12.22 -4.68
N LEU A 130 -20.85 -12.41 -3.66
CA LEU A 130 -21.24 -13.02 -2.39
C LEU A 130 -22.38 -12.25 -1.70
N LEU A 131 -22.41 -10.92 -1.78
CA LEU A 131 -23.40 -10.12 -1.03
C LEU A 131 -24.60 -9.65 -1.86
N LEU A 132 -24.48 -9.54 -3.18
CA LEU A 132 -25.50 -8.91 -4.04
C LEU A 132 -25.94 -9.77 -5.22
N HIS A 133 -25.02 -10.46 -5.90
CA HIS A 133 -25.32 -11.12 -7.18
C HIS A 133 -25.47 -12.64 -7.11
N CYS A 134 -25.07 -13.26 -6.00
CA CYS A 134 -25.28 -14.69 -5.77
C CYS A 134 -26.78 -14.97 -5.71
N HIS A 135 -27.27 -15.94 -6.49
CA HIS A 135 -28.70 -16.21 -6.59
C HIS A 135 -29.32 -16.64 -5.25
N GLU A 136 -28.58 -17.41 -4.43
CA GLU A 136 -28.99 -17.79 -3.08
C GLU A 136 -29.16 -16.57 -2.16
N VAL A 137 -28.26 -15.59 -2.28
CA VAL A 137 -28.30 -14.36 -1.50
C VAL A 137 -29.35 -13.40 -2.02
N SER A 138 -29.55 -13.34 -3.33
CA SER A 138 -30.64 -12.58 -3.94
C SER A 138 -32.00 -13.09 -3.46
N ALA A 139 -32.20 -14.41 -3.38
CA ALA A 139 -33.42 -15.00 -2.83
C ALA A 139 -33.63 -14.62 -1.35
N LEU A 140 -32.56 -14.65 -0.55
CA LEU A 140 -32.59 -14.20 0.84
C LEU A 140 -32.99 -12.72 0.96
N TRP A 141 -32.41 -11.84 0.14
CA TRP A 141 -32.77 -10.43 0.12
C TRP A 141 -34.23 -10.22 -0.29
N SER A 142 -34.71 -10.89 -1.32
CA SER A 142 -36.12 -10.82 -1.73
C SER A 142 -37.06 -11.25 -0.59
N PHE A 143 -36.70 -12.32 0.13
CA PHE A 143 -37.45 -12.76 1.30
C PHE A 143 -37.44 -11.69 2.40
N CYS A 144 -36.27 -11.20 2.82
CA CYS A 144 -36.18 -10.18 3.86
C CYS A 144 -36.89 -8.88 3.49
N LEU A 145 -36.80 -8.43 2.23
CA LEU A 145 -37.46 -7.22 1.75
C LEU A 145 -38.98 -7.39 1.63
N SER A 146 -39.47 -8.62 1.48
CA SER A 146 -40.92 -8.90 1.51
C SER A 146 -41.54 -8.88 2.91
N LEU A 147 -40.72 -8.86 3.97
CA LEU A 147 -41.16 -8.84 5.36
C LEU A 147 -41.41 -7.42 5.92
N PHE A 148 -41.13 -6.38 5.12
CA PHE A 148 -41.30 -4.96 5.48
C PHE A 148 -42.14 -4.25 4.44
#